data_AF-A0A7C5GP22-F1
#
_entry.id   AF-A0A7C5GP22-F1
#
_cell.length_a   1.000
_cell.length_b   1.000
_cell.length_c   1.000
_cell.angle_alpha   90.00
_cell.angle_beta   90.00
_cell.angle_gamma   90.00
#
_symmetry.space_group_name_H-M   'P 1'
#
loop_
_entity.id
_entity.type
_entity.pdbx_description
1 polymer ?
#
loop_
_entity_poly.entity_id
_entity_poly.type
_entity_poly.pdbx_seq_one_letter_code
_entity_poly.pdbx_strand_id
1 'polypeptide(L)' 'VRSLADESFDVVVVEDCCAAATSQLHEQELAILNMIYCHVMGLDDVLGYIGKQMQPG' A
#
# COMPACT_ATOMS: atom_id res chain seq x y z
N VAL A 1 -7.71 -1.72 -5.02
CA VAL A 1 -7.24 -2.32 -3.75
C VAL A 1 -8.10 -3.51 -3.36
N ARG A 2 -9.35 -3.33 -2.92
CA ARG A 2 -10.21 -4.44 -2.44
C ARG A 2 -10.36 -5.61 -3.42
N SER A 3 -10.72 -5.36 -4.68
CA SER A 3 -10.86 -6.44 -5.67
C SER A 3 -9.58 -7.26 -5.87
N LEU A 4 -8.41 -6.62 -5.84
CA LEU A 4 -7.12 -7.32 -5.94
C LEU A 4 -6.86 -8.18 -4.70
N ALA A 5 -7.21 -7.69 -3.52
CA ALA A 5 -7.10 -8.43 -2.28
C ALA A 5 -8.10 -9.60 -2.21
N ASP A 6 -9.34 -9.40 -2.68
CA ASP A 6 -10.38 -10.44 -2.79
C ASP A 6 -9.93 -11.55 -3.76
N GLU A 7 -9.17 -11.20 -4.80
CA GLU A 7 -8.53 -12.14 -5.73
C GLU A 7 -7.22 -12.77 -5.17
N SER A 8 -6.90 -12.53 -3.89
CA SER A 8 -5.72 -13.06 -3.18
C SER A 8 -4.36 -12.64 -3.74
N PHE A 9 -4.28 -11.46 -4.37
CA PHE A 9 -2.99 -10.86 -4.71
C PHE A 9 -2.32 -10.24 -3.48
N ASP A 10 -0.98 -10.19 -3.48
CA ASP A 10 -0.22 -9.36 -2.55
C ASP A 10 -0.34 -7.89 -2.96
N VAL A 11 -1.06 -7.09 -2.16
CA VAL A 11 -1.35 -5.69 -2.48
C VAL A 11 -0.57 -4.75 -1.55
N VAL A 12 0.10 -3.78 -2.16
CA VAL A 12 0.76 -2.67 -1.46
C VAL A 12 0.13 -1.35 -1.91
N VAL A 13 -0.17 -0.47 -0.95
CA VAL A 13 -0.59 0.92 -1.19
C VAL A 13 0.53 1.85 -0.78
N VAL A 14 0.90 2.75 -1.69
CA VAL A 14 1.96 3.75 -1.50
C VAL A 14 1.30 5.04 -0.99
N GLU A 15 1.33 5.28 0.32
CA GLU A 15 0.47 6.30 0.95
C GLU A 15 0.79 7.74 0.54
N ASP A 16 2.06 8.05 0.33
CA ASP A 16 2.58 9.36 -0.07
C ASP A 16 2.39 9.65 -1.57
N CYS A 17 1.92 8.67 -2.33
CA CYS A 17 1.54 8.79 -3.73
C CYS A 17 0.00 8.83 -3.93
N CYS A 18 -0.76 8.84 -2.84
CA CYS A 18 -2.23 8.85 -2.84
C CYS A 18 -2.76 10.16 -2.23
N ALA A 19 -3.99 10.53 -2.60
CA ALA A 19 -4.66 11.70 -2.02
C ALA A 19 -6.18 11.46 -1.90
N ALA A 20 -6.79 12.15 -0.93
CA ALA A 20 -8.23 12.24 -0.78
C ALA A 20 -8.67 13.72 -0.68
N ALA A 21 -9.99 13.96 -0.59
CA ALA A 21 -10.54 15.31 -0.53
C ALA A 21 -10.07 16.12 0.70
N THR A 22 -9.75 15.44 1.80
CA THR A 22 -9.16 16.04 3.01
C THR A 22 -8.12 15.08 3.61
N SER A 23 -7.17 15.60 4.39
CA SER A 23 -6.17 14.79 5.10
C SER A 23 -6.84 13.79 6.06
N GLN A 24 -7.89 14.22 6.77
CA GLN A 24 -8.64 13.34 7.65
C GLN A 24 -9.29 12.17 6.89
N LEU A 25 -9.86 12.43 5.71
CA LEU A 25 -10.45 11.37 4.89
C LEU A 25 -9.37 10.43 4.34
N HIS A 26 -8.21 10.97 3.96
CA HIS A 26 -7.06 10.20 3.49
C HIS A 26 -6.57 9.22 4.57
N GLU A 27 -6.33 9.72 5.78
CA GLU A 27 -5.92 8.93 6.94
C GLU A 27 -6.95 7.86 7.30
N GLN A 28 -8.25 8.19 7.25
CA GLN A 28 -9.33 7.25 7.52
C GLN A 28 -9.38 6.10 6.51
N GLU A 29 -9.31 6.40 5.21
CA GLU A 29 -9.30 5.38 4.16
C GLU A 29 -8.07 4.47 4.27
N LEU A 30 -6.88 5.03 4.52
CA LEU A 30 -5.67 4.23 4.74
C LEU A 30 -5.82 3.32 5.97
N ALA A 31 -6.36 3.82 7.07
CA ALA A 31 -6.60 3.02 8.28
C ALA A 31 -7.63 1.89 8.06
N ILE A 32 -8.65 2.11 7.22
CA ILE A 32 -9.65 1.08 6.87
C ILE A 32 -9.03 -0.03 6.00
N LEU A 33 -8.10 0.32 5.11
CA LEU A 33 -7.46 -0.62 4.20
C LEU A 33 -6.32 -1.42 4.84
N ASN A 34 -5.60 -0.79 5.78
CA ASN A 34 -4.39 -1.34 6.37
C ASN A 34 -4.70 -2.60 7.21
N MET A 35 -3.93 -3.67 6.95
CA MET A 35 -3.99 -4.98 7.62
C MET A 35 -5.23 -5.86 7.37
N ILE A 36 -6.22 -5.41 6.60
CA ILE A 36 -7.35 -6.25 6.14
C ILE A 36 -7.23 -6.57 4.64
N TYR A 37 -6.78 -5.60 3.82
CA TYR A 37 -6.72 -5.78 2.36
C TYR A 37 -5.34 -5.55 1.75
N CYS A 38 -4.46 -4.79 2.42
CA CYS A 38 -3.14 -4.47 1.87
C CYS A 38 -2.16 -4.02 2.94
N HIS A 39 -0.88 -3.99 2.56
CA HIS A 39 0.16 -3.26 3.30
C HIS A 39 0.21 -1.81 2.85
N VAL A 40 0.23 -0.89 3.81
CA VAL A 40 0.43 0.56 3.55
C VAL A 40 1.88 0.90 3.85
N MET A 41 2.57 1.53 2.90
CA MET A 41 4.00 1.86 2.97
C MET A 41 4.28 3.20 2.27
N GLY A 42 5.36 3.89 2.66
CA GLY A 42 5.86 5.05 1.91
C GLY A 42 6.59 4.63 0.63
N LEU A 43 6.77 5.56 -0.32
CA LEU A 43 7.45 5.29 -1.59
C LEU A 43 8.86 4.72 -1.38
N ASP A 44 9.63 5.32 -0.46
CA ASP A 44 11.00 4.89 -0.17
C ASP A 44 11.05 3.46 0.39
N ASP A 45 10.09 3.10 1.25
CA ASP A 45 9.97 1.76 1.81
C ASP A 45 9.65 0.74 0.72
N VAL A 46 8.76 1.09 -0.22
CA VAL A 46 8.40 0.22 -1.35
C VAL A 46 9.56 0.04 -2.31
N LEU A 47 10.31 1.08 -2.62
CA LEU A 47 11.52 0.97 -3.44
C LEU A 47 12.56 0.08 -2.77
N GLY A 48 12.75 0.21 -1.46
CA GLY A 48 13.60 -0.68 -0.67
C GLY A 48 13.12 -2.13 -0.66
N TYR A 49 11.81 -2.35 -0.60
CA TYR A 49 11.19 -3.67 -0.63
C TYR A 49 11.36 -4.36 -1.99
N ILE A 50 11.00 -3.69 -3.08
CA ILE A 50 11.11 -4.22 -4.45
C ILE A 50 12.58 -4.41 -4.83
N GLY A 51 13.45 -3.46 -4.47
CA GLY A 51 14.89 -3.55 -4.73
C GLY A 51 15.57 -4.72 -4.03
N LYS A 52 15.07 -5.15 -2.86
CA LYS A 52 15.54 -6.38 -2.18
C LYS A 52 15.03 -7.67 -2.84
N GLN A 53 13.84 -7.65 -3.43
CA GLN A 53 13.27 -8.79 -4.16
C GLN A 53 13.92 -9.03 -5.54
N MET A 54 14.62 -8.03 -6.10
CA MET A 54 15.36 -8.15 -7.36
C MET A 54 16.82 -8.62 -7.23
N GLN A 55 17.30 -8.98 -6.03
CA GLN A 55 18.62 -9.60 -5.92
C GLN A 55 18.52 -11.06 -6.38
N PRO A 56 19.19 -11.45 -7.50
CA PRO A 56 19.24 -12.84 -7.90
C PRO A 56 20.01 -13.61 -6.84
N GLY A 57 19.39 -14.66 -6.29
CA GLY A 57 20.07 -15.69 -5.51
C GLY A 57 20.97 -16.56 -6.38
#